data_AF-A0A5E4Q6A5-F1
#
_entry.id   AF-A0A5E4Q6A5-F1
#
_cell.length_a   1.000
_cell.length_b   1.000
_cell.length_c   1.000
_cell.angle_alpha   90.00
_cell.angle_beta   90.00
_cell.angle_gamma   90.00
#
_symmetry.space_group_name_H-M   'P 1'
#
loop_
_entity.id
_entity.type
_entity.pdbx_description
1 polymer ?
#
loop_
_entity_poly.entity_id
_entity_poly.type
_entity_poly.pdbx_seq_one_letter_code
_entity_poly.pdbx_strand_id
1 'polypeptide(L)'
;MTVTTLSTSGGHIAEVSGSGYSSRGEVQLRAYKGRHLDVGVICNNANIRDDMLYGQPTEGALLACAYKNNMEDLRDRYTRLNEIPYNSETKMMVVKCAPKYGESGSEQVFVKGETRRD
;
A
#
# COMPACT_ATOMS: atom_id res chain seq x y z
N MET A 1 10.43 10.13 -3.99
CA MET A 1 10.45 8.72 -4.45
C MET A 1 9.07 8.41 -5.01
N THR A 2 8.94 7.69 -6.13
CA THR A 2 7.63 7.30 -6.70
C THR A 2 7.67 5.85 -7.16
N VAL A 3 6.52 5.17 -7.15
CA VAL A 3 6.38 3.88 -7.82
C VAL A 3 6.36 4.12 -9.34
N THR A 4 7.12 3.32 -10.07
CA THR A 4 7.16 3.33 -11.56
C THR A 4 6.58 2.05 -12.15
N THR A 5 6.65 0.95 -11.40
CA THR A 5 6.24 -0.37 -11.88
C THR A 5 5.71 -1.20 -10.72
N LEU A 6 4.58 -1.86 -10.94
CA LEU A 6 4.04 -2.90 -10.08
C LEU A 6 4.21 -4.24 -10.76
N SER A 7 4.63 -5.26 -10.01
CA SER A 7 4.71 -6.64 -10.48
C SER A 7 4.02 -7.56 -9.48
N THR A 8 3.39 -8.63 -9.97
CA THR A 8 2.74 -9.65 -9.13
C THR A 8 3.35 -11.02 -9.39
N SER A 9 3.20 -11.93 -8.43
CA SER A 9 3.63 -13.33 -8.58
C SER A 9 2.96 -14.06 -9.74
N GLY A 10 1.78 -13.61 -10.18
CA GLY A 10 1.10 -14.11 -11.37
C GLY A 10 1.71 -13.64 -12.70
N GLY A 11 2.85 -12.95 -12.68
CA GLY A 11 3.53 -12.44 -13.89
C GLY A 11 2.93 -11.16 -14.46
N HIS A 12 1.89 -10.59 -13.83
CA HIS A 12 1.32 -9.32 -14.27
C HIS A 12 2.23 -8.16 -13.89
N ILE A 13 2.47 -7.28 -14.86
CA ILE A 13 3.21 -6.03 -14.71
C ILE A 13 2.28 -4.87 -15.05
N ALA A 14 2.33 -3.81 -14.25
CA ALA A 14 1.65 -2.56 -14.52
C ALA A 14 2.65 -1.39 -14.42
N GLU A 15 2.57 -0.47 -15.36
CA GLU A 15 3.37 0.76 -15.36
C GLU A 15 2.61 1.85 -14.63
N VAL A 16 3.33 2.64 -13.84
CA VAL A 16 2.76 3.75 -13.06
C VAL A 16 3.30 5.05 -13.63
N SER A 17 2.41 5.86 -14.19
CA SER A 17 2.76 7.18 -14.71
C SER A 17 2.62 8.29 -13.65
N GLY A 18 3.10 9.48 -14.01
CA GLY A 18 3.12 10.63 -13.10
C GLY A 18 4.21 10.53 -12.02
N SER A 19 4.50 11.65 -11.37
CA SER A 19 5.57 11.77 -10.38
C SER A 19 5.09 12.46 -9.10
N GLY A 20 5.88 12.35 -8.03
CA GLY A 20 5.54 12.91 -6.72
C GLY A 20 4.38 12.17 -6.05
N TYR A 21 3.71 12.88 -5.14
CA TYR A 21 2.66 12.32 -4.27
C TYR A 21 1.24 12.78 -4.63
N SER A 22 1.09 13.49 -5.75
CA SER A 22 -0.23 13.88 -6.25
C SER A 22 -0.98 12.69 -6.86
N SER A 23 -2.29 12.83 -6.99
CA SER A 23 -3.16 11.90 -7.72
C SER A 23 -2.95 11.92 -9.23
N ARG A 24 -2.09 12.80 -9.77
CA ARG A 24 -1.82 12.87 -11.21
C ARG A 24 -0.98 11.70 -11.70
N GLY A 25 -1.52 10.98 -12.68
CA GLY A 25 -0.92 9.78 -13.25
C GLY A 25 -1.91 8.63 -13.21
N GLU A 26 -1.52 7.53 -13.84
CA GLU A 26 -2.37 6.35 -13.99
C GLU A 26 -1.54 5.09 -13.79
N VAL A 27 -2.17 4.07 -13.23
CA VAL A 27 -1.63 2.71 -13.21
C VAL A 27 -2.14 2.00 -14.46
N GLN A 28 -1.30 1.95 -15.50
CA GLN A 28 -1.65 1.31 -16.76
C GLN A 28 -1.50 -0.21 -16.65
N LEU A 29 -2.63 -0.87 -16.86
CA LEU A 29 -2.80 -2.30 -16.63
C LEU A 29 -2.46 -3.11 -17.87
N ARG A 30 -1.57 -4.10 -17.72
CA ARG A 30 -1.58 -5.28 -18.62
C ARG A 30 -2.36 -6.48 -18.08
N ALA A 31 -2.75 -6.54 -16.79
CA ALA A 31 -3.74 -7.50 -16.21
C ALA A 31 -3.84 -7.51 -14.66
N TYR A 32 -3.50 -6.43 -13.95
CA TYR A 32 -3.59 -6.36 -12.48
C TYR A 32 -5.02 -6.08 -11.95
N LYS A 33 -5.60 -7.02 -11.20
CA LYS A 33 -6.87 -6.84 -10.48
C LYS A 33 -6.62 -6.64 -8.97
N GLY A 34 -6.16 -5.44 -8.63
CA GLY A 34 -6.61 -4.64 -7.47
C GLY A 34 -6.31 -5.05 -6.02
N ARG A 35 -6.03 -6.31 -5.66
CA ARG A 35 -5.98 -6.67 -4.20
C ARG A 35 -4.63 -6.49 -3.50
N HIS A 36 -3.54 -6.24 -4.23
CA HIS A 36 -2.20 -6.23 -3.61
C HIS A 36 -1.79 -4.86 -3.06
N LEU A 37 -2.37 -3.77 -3.63
CA LEU A 37 -2.13 -2.41 -3.15
C LEU A 37 -2.77 -2.18 -1.79
N ASP A 38 -3.81 -2.95 -1.44
CA ASP A 38 -4.47 -2.91 -0.13
C ASP A 38 -3.45 -3.07 1.01
N VAL A 39 -2.55 -4.04 0.88
CA VAL A 39 -1.45 -4.27 1.84
C VAL A 39 -0.56 -3.04 1.96
N GLY A 40 -0.24 -2.40 0.82
CA GLY A 40 0.59 -1.20 0.77
C GLY A 40 -0.06 0.04 1.38
N VAL A 41 -1.40 0.08 1.46
CA VAL A 41 -2.19 1.13 2.11
C VAL A 41 -2.39 0.83 3.60
N ILE A 42 -2.74 -0.41 3.97
CA ILE A 42 -3.00 -0.81 5.36
C ILE A 42 -1.71 -0.86 6.18
N CYS A 43 -0.65 -1.45 5.64
CA CYS A 43 0.68 -1.43 6.26
C CYS A 43 1.39 -0.13 5.91
N ASN A 44 0.85 1.01 6.30
CA ASN A 44 1.39 2.31 5.92
C ASN A 44 1.14 3.37 6.99
N ASN A 45 2.22 4.04 7.42
CA ASN A 45 2.15 5.09 8.42
C ASN A 45 2.34 6.49 7.80
N ALA A 46 2.60 6.57 6.50
CA ALA A 46 2.64 7.83 5.79
C ALA A 46 1.22 8.41 5.60
N ASN A 47 1.18 9.72 5.37
CA ASN A 47 -0.02 10.45 5.00
C ASN A 47 0.33 11.46 3.92
N ILE A 48 -0.56 11.69 2.98
CA ILE A 48 -0.41 12.70 1.94
C ILE A 48 -1.55 13.68 2.11
N ARG A 49 -1.22 14.96 2.33
CA ARG A 49 -2.19 16.05 2.45
C ARG A 49 -1.71 17.20 1.59
N ASP A 50 -2.60 17.74 0.75
CA ASP A 50 -2.28 18.83 -0.18
C ASP A 50 -1.02 18.54 -1.03
N ASP A 51 -0.93 17.31 -1.57
CA ASP A 51 0.22 16.77 -2.31
C ASP A 51 1.56 16.74 -1.53
N MET A 52 1.54 17.04 -0.22
CA MET A 52 2.69 16.99 0.67
C MET A 52 2.72 15.67 1.44
N LEU A 53 3.86 14.98 1.38
CA LEU A 53 4.10 13.74 2.10
C LEU A 53 4.53 14.01 3.55
N TYR A 54 3.87 13.33 4.47
CA TYR A 54 4.26 13.17 5.87
C TYR A 54 4.59 11.70 6.14
N GLY A 55 5.80 11.42 6.61
CA GLY A 55 6.27 10.05 6.86
C GLY A 55 7.34 9.60 5.86
N GLN A 56 7.53 8.28 5.74
CA GLN A 56 8.65 7.73 4.96
C GLN A 56 8.39 7.79 3.44
N PRO A 57 9.39 8.18 2.61
CA PRO A 57 9.24 8.26 1.15
C PRO A 57 8.80 6.96 0.47
N THR A 58 9.23 5.80 0.98
CA THR A 58 8.85 4.47 0.46
C THR A 58 7.38 4.17 0.71
N GLU A 59 6.88 4.55 1.88
CA GLU A 59 5.47 4.41 2.25
C GLU A 59 4.58 5.38 1.47
N GLY A 60 5.01 6.64 1.34
CA GLY A 60 4.32 7.65 0.54
C GLY A 60 4.19 7.26 -0.93
N ALA A 61 5.21 6.62 -1.50
CA ALA A 61 5.16 6.15 -2.88
C ALA A 61 4.05 5.11 -3.10
N LEU A 62 3.80 4.21 -2.14
CA LEU A 62 2.71 3.24 -2.21
C LEU A 62 1.33 3.89 -2.10
N LEU A 63 1.17 4.88 -1.21
CA LEU A 63 -0.09 5.64 -1.10
C LEU A 63 -0.39 6.44 -2.37
N ALA A 64 0.61 7.14 -2.92
CA ALA A 64 0.45 7.85 -4.19
C ALA A 64 0.08 6.91 -5.34
N CYS A 65 0.66 5.70 -5.36
CA CYS A 65 0.30 4.67 -6.33
C CYS A 65 -1.17 4.23 -6.19
N ALA A 66 -1.65 4.02 -4.96
CA ALA A 66 -3.05 3.69 -4.69
C ALA A 66 -3.99 4.82 -5.13
N TYR A 67 -3.65 6.09 -4.85
CA TYR A 67 -4.42 7.25 -5.31
C TYR A 67 -4.50 7.35 -6.83
N LYS A 68 -3.39 7.11 -7.55
CA LYS A 68 -3.38 7.03 -9.03
C LYS A 68 -4.17 5.85 -9.59
N ASN A 69 -4.47 4.85 -8.75
CA ASN A 69 -5.33 3.73 -9.09
C ASN A 69 -6.81 3.98 -8.71
N ASN A 70 -7.16 5.20 -8.28
CA ASN A 70 -8.49 5.56 -7.78
C ASN A 70 -8.96 4.71 -6.58
N MET A 71 -8.01 4.26 -5.74
CA MET A 71 -8.33 3.53 -4.52
C MET A 71 -8.65 4.50 -3.38
N GLU A 72 -9.71 4.20 -2.63
CA GLU A 72 -9.99 4.86 -1.36
C GLU A 72 -8.96 4.48 -0.29
N ASP A 73 -8.84 5.31 0.74
CA ASP A 73 -8.01 4.98 1.90
C ASP A 73 -8.66 3.85 2.73
N LEU A 74 -8.21 2.63 2.47
CA LEU A 74 -8.74 1.45 3.15
C LEU A 74 -8.54 1.48 4.66
N ARG A 75 -7.62 2.29 5.18
CA ARG A 75 -7.41 2.44 6.64
C ARG A 75 -8.66 2.93 7.35
N ASP A 76 -9.55 3.64 6.65
CA ASP A 76 -10.81 4.08 7.23
C ASP A 76 -11.79 2.93 7.45
N ARG A 77 -11.63 1.81 6.75
CA ARG A 77 -12.48 0.61 6.86
C ARG A 77 -12.01 -0.40 7.91
N TYR A 78 -10.80 -0.23 8.45
CA TYR A 78 -10.17 -1.17 9.38
C TYR A 78 -9.73 -0.49 10.68
N THR A 79 -9.91 -1.15 11.82
CA THR A 79 -9.30 -0.76 13.10
C THR A 79 -7.99 -1.51 13.25
N ARG A 80 -6.87 -0.79 13.30
CA ARG A 80 -5.55 -1.38 13.58
C ARG A 80 -5.52 -1.81 15.05
N LEU A 81 -5.35 -3.10 15.29
CA LEU A 81 -5.33 -3.73 16.61
C LEU A 81 -3.90 -3.84 17.14
N ASN A 82 -2.95 -4.12 16.25
CA ASN A 82 -1.54 -4.20 16.59
C ASN A 82 -0.67 -3.86 15.38
N GLU A 83 0.55 -3.42 15.64
CA GLU A 83 1.53 -3.08 14.63
C GLU A 83 2.93 -3.48 15.08
N ILE A 84 3.67 -4.11 14.15
CA ILE A 84 5.11 -4.23 14.20
C ILE A 84 5.65 -3.34 13.08
N PRO A 85 6.27 -2.18 13.41
CA PRO A 85 6.79 -1.26 12.41
C PRO A 85 7.93 -1.92 11.63
N TYR A 86 8.28 -1.34 10.47
CA TYR A 86 9.38 -1.85 9.67
C TYR A 86 10.69 -1.89 10.47
N ASN A 87 11.28 -3.08 10.62
CA ASN A 87 12.59 -3.28 11.23
C ASN A 87 13.55 -3.84 10.18
N SER A 88 14.71 -3.20 9.98
CA SER A 88 15.75 -3.58 9.03
C SER A 88 16.34 -4.99 9.23
N GLU A 89 16.27 -5.54 10.45
CA GLU A 89 16.66 -6.92 10.75
C GLU A 89 15.64 -7.91 10.19
N THR A 90 14.35 -7.67 10.46
CA THR A 90 13.24 -8.51 9.98
C THR A 90 12.83 -8.23 8.53
N LYS A 91 13.21 -7.05 8.01
CA LYS A 91 12.91 -6.52 6.67
C LYS A 91 11.42 -6.48 6.33
N MET A 92 10.57 -6.35 7.34
CA MET A 92 9.12 -6.40 7.20
C MET A 92 8.40 -5.50 8.19
N MET A 93 7.17 -5.13 7.82
CA MET A 93 6.18 -4.47 8.66
C MET A 93 4.92 -5.35 8.71
N VAL A 94 4.32 -5.46 9.88
CA VAL A 94 3.11 -6.27 10.13
C VAL A 94 2.04 -5.40 10.76
N VAL A 95 0.82 -5.48 10.25
CA VAL A 95 -0.34 -4.81 10.82
C VAL A 95 -1.45 -5.82 11.01
N LYS A 96 -1.92 -5.96 12.25
CA LYS A 96 -3.13 -6.71 12.59
C LYS A 96 -4.29 -5.74 12.66
N CYS A 97 -5.40 -6.05 12.00
CA CYS A 97 -6.58 -5.19 12.01
C CYS A 97 -7.89 -5.99 11.98
N ALA A 98 -8.98 -5.35 12.39
CA ALA A 98 -10.34 -5.89 12.27
C ALA A 98 -11.19 -4.92 11.42
N PRO A 99 -12.10 -5.42 10.56
CA PRO A 99 -13.04 -4.58 9.83
C PRO A 99 -13.90 -3.74 10.80
N LYS A 100 -14.11 -2.46 10.51
CA LYS A 100 -14.97 -1.57 11.32
C LYS A 100 -16.47 -1.84 11.13
N TYR A 101 -16.84 -2.31 9.94
CA TYR A 101 -18.23 -2.50 9.54
C TYR A 101 -18.42 -3.93 8.99
N GLY A 102 -19.42 -4.64 9.49
CA GLY A 102 -19.79 -6.01 9.09
C GLY A 102 -19.94 -6.96 10.28
N GLU A 103 -20.91 -7.88 10.24
CA GLU A 103 -21.11 -8.91 11.28
C GLU A 103 -19.92 -9.88 11.30
N SER A 104 -19.20 -9.94 12.44
CA SER A 104 -18.14 -10.91 12.73
C SER A 104 -17.00 -11.00 11.71
N GLY A 105 -16.49 -9.86 11.23
CA GLY A 105 -15.25 -9.83 10.46
C GLY A 105 -14.07 -10.37 11.29
N SER A 106 -13.49 -11.50 10.88
CA SER A 106 -12.30 -12.05 11.53
C SER A 106 -11.13 -11.08 11.46
N GLU A 107 -10.28 -11.09 12.49
CA GLU A 107 -9.04 -10.34 12.51
C GLU A 107 -8.17 -10.74 11.32
N GLN A 108 -7.59 -9.75 10.64
CA GLN A 108 -6.74 -9.91 9.47
C GLN A 108 -5.33 -9.39 9.75
N VAL A 109 -4.33 -10.07 9.20
CA VAL A 109 -2.92 -9.67 9.29
C VAL A 109 -2.41 -9.33 7.90
N PHE A 110 -1.91 -8.11 7.76
CA PHE A 110 -1.29 -7.59 6.55
C PHE A 110 0.20 -7.47 6.78
N VAL A 111 1.00 -7.81 5.75
CA VAL A 111 2.46 -7.85 5.85
C VAL A 111 3.06 -7.26 4.58
N LYS A 112 3.99 -6.31 4.72
CA LYS A 112 4.86 -5.85 3.63
C LYS A 112 6.32 -6.01 4.02
N GLY A 113 7.21 -6.21 3.06
CA GLY A 113 8.63 -6.35 3.33
C GLY A 113 9.47 -6.45 2.06
N GLU A 114 10.76 -6.66 2.24
CA GLU A 114 11.67 -6.89 1.13
C GLU A 114 11.33 -8.20 0.41
N THR A 115 11.29 -8.16 -0.92
CA THR A 115 11.27 -9.39 -1.71
C THR A 115 12.64 -10.04 -1.62
N ARG A 116 12.68 -11.32 -1.28
CA ARG A 116 13.92 -12.10 -1.36
C ARG A 116 14.40 -12.09 -2.80
N ARG A 117 15.61 -11.59 -3.03
CA ARG A 117 16.31 -11.74 -4.30
C ARG A 117 17.23 -12.94 -4.11
N ASP A 118 16.85 -14.05 -4.73
CA ASP A 118 17.68 -15.25 -4.83
C ASP A 118 18.60 -15.13 -6.06
#